data_AF-A0A1H2VZD1-F1
#
_entry.id   AF-A0A1H2VZD1-F1
#
_cell.length_a   1.000
_cell.length_b   1.000
_cell.length_c   1.000
_cell.angle_alpha   90.00
_cell.angle_beta   90.00
_cell.angle_gamma   90.00
#
_symmetry.space_group_name_H-M   'P 1'
#
loop_
_entity.id
_entity.type
_entity.pdbx_description
1 polymer ?
#
loop_
_entity_poly.entity_id
_entity_poly.type
_entity_poly.pdbx_seq_one_letter_code
_entity_poly.pdbx_strand_id
1 'polypeptide(L)'
;MYEYEYRHVYNGLWQGEHTQMTLACRIDAVTDQSWGYDVIVTCTGSSTTDPPAGSTATEGPIADYFTQSYRYSVSADALERESVENREPVS
;
A
#
# COMPACT_ATOMS: atom_id res chain seq x y z
N MET A 1 -11.29 -0.35 -5.90
CA MET A 1 -10.02 0.38 -5.79
C MET A 1 -9.24 -0.04 -4.55
N TYR A 2 -9.84 0.03 -3.34
CA TYR A 2 -9.21 -0.43 -2.10
C TYR A 2 -8.65 -1.86 -2.16
N GLU A 3 -9.43 -2.82 -2.64
CA GLU A 3 -9.03 -4.24 -2.68
C GLU A 3 -7.84 -4.53 -3.63
N TYR A 4 -7.72 -3.74 -4.71
CA TYR A 4 -6.63 -3.89 -5.70
C TYR A 4 -5.30 -3.35 -5.15
N GLU A 5 -5.34 -2.19 -4.50
CA GLU A 5 -4.17 -1.61 -3.82
C GLU A 5 -3.73 -2.46 -2.62
N TYR A 6 -4.70 -2.98 -1.87
CA TYR A 6 -4.44 -3.87 -0.74
C TYR A 6 -3.56 -5.04 -1.16
N ARG A 7 -3.84 -5.65 -2.33
CA ARG A 7 -3.11 -6.84 -2.83
C ARG A 7 -1.70 -6.53 -3.35
N HIS A 8 -1.48 -5.38 -3.99
CA HIS A 8 -0.15 -5.01 -4.50
C HIS A 8 0.77 -4.53 -3.40
N VAL A 9 0.24 -3.74 -2.46
CA VAL A 9 1.00 -3.30 -1.29
C VAL A 9 1.31 -4.50 -0.38
N TYR A 10 0.37 -5.43 -0.20
CA TYR A 10 0.63 -6.67 0.55
C TYR A 10 1.80 -7.50 0.00
N ASN A 11 2.03 -7.50 -1.32
CA ASN A 11 3.13 -8.26 -1.91
C ASN A 11 4.52 -7.66 -1.59
N GLY A 12 4.58 -6.39 -1.17
CA GLY A 12 5.82 -5.72 -0.76
C GLY A 12 6.14 -5.83 0.73
N LEU A 13 5.20 -6.28 1.55
CA LEU A 13 5.38 -6.48 2.99
C LEU A 13 5.76 -7.94 3.26
N TRP A 14 6.69 -8.16 4.20
CA TRP A 14 7.07 -9.51 4.61
C TRP A 14 5.88 -10.25 5.24
N GLN A 15 5.51 -11.39 4.66
CA GLN A 15 4.44 -12.25 5.16
C GLN A 15 5.02 -13.50 5.79
N GLY A 16 4.74 -13.70 7.07
CA GLY A 16 5.12 -14.88 7.84
C GLY A 16 3.99 -15.31 8.78
N GLU A 17 4.11 -16.52 9.33
CA GLU A 17 3.23 -16.95 10.41
C GLU A 17 3.36 -15.97 11.59
N HIS A 18 2.23 -15.53 12.14
CA HIS A 18 2.15 -14.55 13.23
C HIS A 18 2.46 -13.08 12.89
N THR A 19 2.55 -12.73 11.60
CA THR A 19 2.68 -11.32 11.18
C THR A 19 1.31 -10.69 10.95
N GLN A 20 1.02 -9.62 11.69
CA GLN A 20 -0.10 -8.73 11.42
C GLN A 20 0.37 -7.56 10.55
N MET A 21 -0.43 -7.19 9.55
CA MET A 21 -0.12 -6.12 8.61
C MET A 21 -1.20 -5.04 8.69
N THR A 22 -0.77 -3.78 8.75
CA THR A 22 -1.65 -2.60 8.74
C THR A 22 -1.38 -1.80 7.47
N LEU A 23 -2.44 -1.26 6.87
CA LEU A 23 -2.35 -0.43 5.68
C LEU A 23 -3.26 0.79 5.82
N ALA A 24 -2.69 1.98 5.66
CA ALA A 24 -3.43 3.23 5.58
C ALA A 24 -3.20 3.85 4.18
N CYS A 25 -4.27 4.31 3.53
CA CYS A 25 -4.20 4.90 2.19
C CYS A 25 -4.98 6.22 2.12
N ARG A 26 -4.48 7.17 1.34
CA ARG A 26 -5.10 8.47 1.07
C ARG A 26 -5.05 8.76 -0.43
N ILE A 27 -6.12 9.36 -0.96
CA ILE A 27 -6.10 9.99 -2.29
C ILE A 27 -5.57 11.40 -2.09
N ASP A 28 -4.41 11.75 -2.66
CA ASP A 28 -3.92 13.13 -2.55
C ASP A 28 -4.30 14.01 -3.75
N ALA A 29 -4.62 13.43 -4.90
CA ALA A 29 -5.03 14.21 -6.07
C ALA A 29 -5.99 13.43 -6.97
N VAL A 30 -6.93 14.17 -7.55
CA VAL A 30 -7.79 13.73 -8.65
C VAL A 30 -7.78 14.82 -9.71
N THR A 31 -7.37 14.46 -10.93
CA THR A 31 -7.35 15.36 -12.08
C THR A 31 -8.28 14.81 -13.15
N ASP A 32 -9.23 15.62 -13.59
CA ASP A 32 -10.11 15.30 -14.73
C ASP A 32 -9.32 15.44 -16.04
N GLN A 33 -9.46 14.44 -16.92
CA GLN A 33 -8.85 14.40 -18.23
C GLN A 33 -9.95 14.21 -19.27
N SER A 34 -9.74 14.69 -20.51
CA SER A 34 -10.75 14.56 -21.57
C SER A 34 -11.15 13.11 -21.91
N TRP A 35 -10.34 12.14 -21.48
CA TRP A 35 -10.52 10.71 -21.68
C TRP A 35 -10.81 9.93 -20.37
N GLY A 36 -10.83 10.58 -19.20
CA GLY A 36 -10.98 9.89 -17.92
C GLY A 36 -10.46 10.67 -16.72
N TYR A 37 -9.80 9.99 -15.79
CA TYR A 37 -9.26 10.58 -14.56
C TYR A 37 -7.85 10.08 -14.27
N ASP A 38 -7.01 10.99 -13.79
CA ASP A 38 -5.78 10.63 -13.09
C ASP A 38 -6.00 10.76 -11.59
N VAL A 39 -5.74 9.69 -10.85
CA VAL A 39 -5.87 9.65 -9.39
C VAL A 39 -4.52 9.30 -8.80
N ILE A 40 -4.02 10.10 -7.86
CA ILE A 40 -2.79 9.75 -7.15
C ILE A 40 -3.12 9.29 -5.74
N VAL A 41 -2.76 8.03 -5.46
CA VAL A 41 -2.99 7.35 -4.19
C VAL A 41 -1.65 7.17 -3.50
N THR A 42 -1.60 7.48 -2.20
CA THR A 42 -0.45 7.21 -1.34
C THR A 42 -0.87 6.23 -0.25
N CYS A 43 -0.11 5.16 -0.08
CA CYS A 43 -0.35 4.14 0.93
C CYS A 43 0.89 3.95 1.79
N THR A 44 0.69 3.84 3.11
CA THR A 44 1.71 3.50 4.10
C THR A 44 1.35 2.18 4.75
N GLY A 45 2.21 1.19 4.55
CA GLY A 45 2.08 -0.13 5.18
C GLY A 45 2.96 -0.22 6.42
N SER A 46 2.56 -1.05 7.39
CA SER A 46 3.45 -1.51 8.46
C SER A 46 3.14 -2.96 8.80
N SER A 47 4.11 -3.68 9.38
CA SER A 47 3.90 -5.04 9.85
C SER A 47 4.48 -5.24 11.25
N THR A 48 3.91 -6.17 11.99
CA THR A 48 4.35 -6.53 13.33
C THR A 48 4.20 -8.04 13.48
N THR A 49 5.25 -8.69 13.96
CA THR A 49 5.23 -10.13 14.20
C THR A 49 5.14 -10.38 15.69
N ASP A 50 4.11 -11.13 16.09
CA ASP A 50 3.80 -11.50 17.48
C ASP A 50 3.75 -13.03 17.61
N PRO A 51 4.91 -13.71 17.62
CA PRO A 51 4.97 -15.16 17.63
C PRO A 51 4.72 -15.74 19.02
N PRO A 52 4.12 -16.94 19.15
CA PRO A 52 3.86 -17.57 20.44
C PRO A 52 5.17 -17.91 21.18
N ALA A 53 5.08 -17.96 22.51
CA ALA A 53 6.21 -18.30 23.37
C ALA A 53 6.82 -19.66 22.99
N GLY A 54 8.15 -19.69 22.80
CA GLY A 54 8.89 -20.88 22.35
C GLY A 54 9.04 -21.01 20.83
N SER A 55 8.49 -20.06 20.05
CA SER A 55 8.77 -19.94 18.62
C SER A 55 10.22 -19.50 18.36
N THR A 56 10.76 -19.93 17.21
CA THR A 56 12.05 -19.44 16.68
C THR A 56 11.88 -18.18 15.82
N ALA A 57 10.65 -17.70 15.62
CA ALA A 57 10.38 -16.47 14.88
C ALA A 57 10.80 -15.24 15.71
N THR A 58 11.31 -14.22 15.03
CA THR A 58 11.69 -12.96 15.67
C THR A 58 10.44 -12.15 16.00
N GLU A 59 10.21 -11.92 17.29
CA GLU A 59 9.19 -10.99 17.79
C GLU A 59 9.62 -9.54 17.54
N GLY A 60 8.67 -8.70 17.18
CA GLY A 60 8.87 -7.26 17.15
C GLY A 60 8.18 -6.57 15.96
N PRO A 61 8.23 -5.23 15.94
CA PRO A 61 7.81 -4.50 14.76
C PRO A 61 8.78 -4.83 13.63
N ILE A 62 8.32 -5.61 12.65
CA ILE A 62 8.96 -5.70 11.34
C ILE A 62 8.58 -4.41 10.63
N ALA A 63 9.22 -3.32 11.05
CA ALA A 63 8.87 -1.97 10.67
C ALA A 63 9.35 -1.67 9.24
N ASP A 64 8.78 -2.35 8.25
CA ASP A 64 8.81 -1.87 6.87
C ASP A 64 7.67 -0.85 6.71
N TYR A 65 7.82 0.30 7.40
CA TYR A 65 7.05 1.51 7.13
C TYR A 65 7.44 2.02 5.74
N PHE A 66 6.92 1.38 4.71
CA PHE A 66 7.08 1.88 3.35
C PHE A 66 5.87 2.71 2.99
N THR A 67 6.15 3.92 2.50
CA THR A 67 5.15 4.76 1.86
C THR A 67 5.37 4.67 0.37
N GLN A 68 4.33 4.34 -0.38
CA GLN A 68 4.38 4.30 -1.83
C GLN A 68 3.24 5.12 -2.41
N SER A 69 3.55 5.87 -3.47
CA SER A 69 2.58 6.65 -4.20
C SER A 69 2.47 6.16 -5.66
N TYR A 70 1.24 6.07 -6.15
CA TYR A 70 0.94 5.61 -7.50
C TYR A 70 -0.06 6.55 -8.19
N ARG A 71 0.17 6.83 -9.48
CA ARG A 71 -0.86 7.42 -10.33
C ARG A 71 -1.63 6.31 -11.03
N TYR A 72 -2.95 6.38 -10.89
CA TYR A 72 -3.92 5.58 -11.62
C TYR A 72 -4.54 6.42 -12.70
N SER A 73 -4.35 6.01 -13.95
CA SER A 73 -5.02 6.59 -15.10
C SER A 73 -6.23 5.70 -15.42
N VAL A 74 -7.43 6.21 -15.17
CA VAL A 74 -8.70 5.47 -15.24
C VAL A 74 -9.53 6.03 -16.38
N SER A 75 -9.92 5.19 -17.33
CA SER A 75 -10.89 5.52 -18.37
C SER A 75 -12.07 4.55 -18.32
N ALA A 76 -13.03 4.69 -19.24
CA ALA A 76 -14.14 3.74 -19.35
C ALA A 76 -13.68 2.30 -19.64
N ASP A 77 -12.56 2.16 -20.37
CA ASP A 77 -12.11 0.88 -20.93
C ASP A 77 -10.74 0.41 -20.39
N ALA A 78 -10.03 1.25 -19.61
CA ALA A 78 -8.67 0.95 -19.18
C ALA A 78 -8.36 1.45 -17.75
N LEU A 79 -7.41 0.74 -17.13
CA LEU A 79 -6.78 1.13 -15.87
C LEU A 79 -5.27 0.94 -16.02
N GLU A 80 -4.53 2.03 -16.00
CA GLU A 80 -3.07 2.01 -15.95
C GLU A 80 -2.56 2.50 -14.60
N ARG A 81 -1.39 2.01 -14.20
CA ARG A 81 -0.74 2.34 -12.93
C ARG A 81 0.73 2.61 -13.16
N GLU A 82 1.22 3.72 -12.65
CA GLU A 82 2.64 4.06 -12.62
C GLU A 82 3.07 4.46 -11.21
N SER A 83 4.29 4.08 -10.84
CA SER A 83 4.94 4.59 -9.63
C SER A 83 5.26 6.07 -9.82
N VAL A 84 4.93 6.89 -8.84
CA VAL A 84 5.30 8.31 -8.79
C VAL A 84 6.17 8.58 -7.57
N GLU A 85 6.67 9.80 -7.44
CA GLU A 85 7.39 10.21 -6.24
C GLU A 85 6.52 10.02 -4.98
N ASN A 86 7.10 9.39 -3.97
CA ASN A 86 6.41 9.10 -2.72
C ASN A 86 6.07 10.39 -1.98
N ARG A 87 4.83 10.47 -1.51
CA ARG A 87 4.35 11.58 -0.68
C ARG A 87 4.48 11.28 0.81
N GLU A 88 4.06 12.25 1.62
CA GLU A 88 4.01 12.13 3.07
C GLU A 88 3.22 10.89 3.51
N PRO A 89 3.72 10.14 4.52
CA PRO A 89 3.05 8.96 5.05
C PRO A 89 1.60 9.20 5.46
N VAL A 90 0.82 8.14 5.40
CA VAL A 90 -0.58 8.09 5.84
C VAL A 90 -0.65 7.29 7.15
N SER A 91 -1.50 7.74 8.08
CA SER A 91 -1.76 7.07 9.37
C SER A 91 -3.22 6.66 9.50
#